data_AF-A0A2V8VVJ9-F1
#
_entry.id   AF-A0A2V8VVJ9-F1
#
_cell.length_a   1.000
_cell.length_b   1.000
_cell.length_c   1.000
_cell.angle_alpha   90.00
_cell.angle_beta   90.00
_cell.angle_gamma   90.00
#
_symmetry.space_group_name_H-M   'P 1'
#
loop_
_entity.id
_entity.type
_entity.pdbx_description
1 polymer ?
#
loop_
_entity_poly.entity_id
_entity_poly.type
_entity_poly.pdbx_seq_one_letter_code
_entity_poly.pdbx_strand_id
1 'polypeptide(L)'
;MNRKGWKTTVPCVRFIQGDGVNFYTIQNITAQLTRKGWSQDIWSYGMGGALLQQINRDTLKFALKCSAIDRNGKWHNVYKNPKTDPSKASKGGRFNLIQNGKEFATVEVVEGAPSPSNNALETILEDGKVLRDQTLADVRSIASSYDTYLNSA
;
A
#
# COMPACT_ATOMS: atom_id res chain seq x y z
N MET A 1 17.71 -27.51 -18.76
CA MET A 1 17.41 -27.31 -17.33
C MET A 1 18.37 -26.25 -16.78
N ASN A 2 17.97 -25.44 -15.81
CA ASN A 2 18.87 -24.52 -15.10
C ASN A 2 19.61 -25.23 -13.94
N ARG A 3 20.53 -24.53 -13.25
CA ARG A 3 21.30 -25.09 -12.11
C ARG A 3 20.43 -25.54 -10.92
N LYS A 4 19.20 -25.02 -10.82
CA LYS A 4 18.22 -25.38 -9.79
C LYS A 4 17.30 -26.54 -10.21
N GLY A 5 17.54 -27.18 -11.37
CA GLY A 5 16.77 -28.32 -11.85
C GLY A 5 15.41 -27.97 -12.47
N TRP A 6 15.22 -26.73 -12.95
CA TRP A 6 13.98 -26.30 -13.61
C TRP A 6 14.13 -26.30 -15.14
N LYS A 7 13.05 -26.65 -15.84
CA LYS A 7 12.91 -26.53 -17.29
C LYS A 7 12.98 -25.06 -17.68
N THR A 8 13.69 -24.81 -18.77
CA THR A 8 13.90 -23.48 -19.34
C THR A 8 13.82 -23.58 -20.86
N THR A 9 13.61 -22.46 -21.53
CA THR A 9 13.66 -22.31 -22.99
C THR A 9 15.09 -22.10 -23.47
N VAL A 10 15.28 -22.06 -24.80
CA VAL A 10 16.50 -21.50 -25.36
C VAL A 10 16.64 -20.02 -24.93
N PRO A 11 17.87 -19.50 -24.70
CA PRO A 11 18.07 -18.21 -24.06
C PRO A 11 17.35 -17.02 -24.71
N CYS A 12 17.12 -17.06 -26.02
CA CYS A 12 16.47 -16.00 -26.79
C CYS A 12 14.93 -16.07 -26.84
N VAL A 13 14.30 -17.08 -26.23
CA VAL A 13 12.84 -17.27 -26.28
C VAL A 13 12.24 -17.14 -24.89
N ARG A 14 11.18 -16.35 -24.75
CA ARG A 14 10.40 -16.13 -23.52
C ARG A 14 8.92 -16.06 -23.85
N PHE A 15 8.07 -16.22 -22.84
CA PHE A 15 6.62 -16.14 -23.00
C PHE A 15 6.03 -14.99 -22.20
N ILE A 16 4.95 -14.40 -22.69
CA ILE A 16 4.16 -13.44 -21.94
C ILE A 16 2.69 -13.83 -22.02
N GLN A 17 2.03 -13.96 -20.87
CA GLN A 17 0.57 -14.08 -20.80
C GLN A 17 0.00 -12.68 -20.61
N GLY A 18 -0.84 -12.22 -21.55
CA GLY A 18 -1.47 -10.89 -21.49
C GLY A 18 -2.98 -10.92 -21.32
N ASP A 19 -3.63 -12.06 -21.55
CA ASP A 19 -5.09 -12.20 -21.51
C ASP A 19 -5.57 -12.79 -20.18
N GLY A 20 -6.69 -12.28 -19.65
CA GLY A 20 -7.26 -12.76 -18.38
C GLY A 20 -6.34 -12.65 -17.15
N VAL A 21 -5.27 -11.86 -17.22
CA VAL A 21 -4.31 -11.69 -16.11
C VAL A 21 -4.93 -10.82 -15.02
N ASN A 22 -4.95 -11.33 -13.79
CA ASN A 22 -5.31 -10.62 -12.55
C ASN A 22 -4.56 -11.24 -11.36
N PHE A 23 -4.75 -10.70 -10.16
CA PHE A 23 -4.12 -11.20 -8.93
C PHE A 23 -4.25 -12.73 -8.75
N TYR A 24 -5.44 -13.28 -9.01
CA TYR A 24 -5.73 -14.70 -8.82
C TYR A 24 -5.16 -15.57 -9.93
N THR A 25 -5.27 -15.14 -11.20
CA THR A 25 -4.78 -15.94 -12.34
C THR A 25 -3.26 -15.98 -12.38
N ILE A 26 -2.55 -14.92 -11.95
CA ILE A 26 -1.10 -14.94 -11.77
C ILE A 26 -0.68 -16.05 -10.79
N GLN A 27 -1.36 -16.16 -9.64
CA GLN A 27 -1.06 -17.20 -8.65
C GLN A 27 -1.30 -18.59 -9.21
N ASN A 28 -2.44 -18.80 -9.88
CA ASN A 28 -2.78 -20.10 -10.46
C ASN A 28 -1.80 -20.51 -11.56
N ILE A 29 -1.54 -19.64 -12.54
CA ILE A 29 -0.62 -19.93 -13.65
C ILE A 29 0.78 -20.23 -13.11
N THR A 30 1.27 -19.40 -12.19
CA THR A 30 2.59 -19.61 -11.55
C THR A 30 2.64 -20.96 -10.85
N ALA A 31 1.63 -21.32 -10.06
CA ALA A 31 1.59 -22.61 -9.37
C ALA A 31 1.56 -23.80 -10.34
N GLN A 32 0.79 -23.72 -11.44
CA GLN A 32 0.69 -24.80 -12.42
C GLN A 32 2.00 -24.99 -13.21
N LEU A 33 2.64 -23.91 -13.65
CA LEU A 33 3.92 -23.98 -14.37
C LEU A 33 5.04 -24.50 -13.47
N THR A 34 5.08 -24.02 -12.23
CA THR A 34 6.01 -24.53 -11.21
C THR A 34 5.78 -26.03 -10.95
N ARG A 35 4.53 -26.51 -10.80
CA ARG A 35 4.27 -27.96 -10.65
C ARG A 35 4.73 -28.80 -11.85
N LYS A 36 4.74 -28.22 -13.04
CA LYS A 36 5.27 -28.86 -14.27
C LYS A 36 6.80 -28.77 -14.40
N GLY A 37 7.46 -28.15 -13.43
CA GLY A 37 8.91 -28.02 -13.35
C GLY A 37 9.47 -26.89 -14.21
N TRP A 38 8.70 -25.88 -14.59
CA TRP A 38 9.19 -24.72 -15.34
C TRP A 38 9.74 -23.62 -14.44
N SER A 39 10.82 -22.97 -14.87
CA SER A 39 11.44 -21.84 -14.18
C SER A 39 10.68 -20.54 -14.45
N GLN A 40 10.40 -19.73 -13.43
CA GLN A 40 9.73 -18.43 -13.62
C GLN A 40 10.53 -17.43 -14.47
N ASP A 41 11.85 -17.61 -14.59
CA ASP A 41 12.74 -16.76 -15.38
C ASP A 41 12.41 -16.73 -16.88
N ILE A 42 11.52 -17.62 -17.35
CA ILE A 42 11.16 -17.72 -18.77
C ILE A 42 9.83 -17.06 -19.15
N TRP A 43 9.06 -16.54 -18.19
CA TRP A 43 7.78 -15.89 -18.49
C TRP A 43 7.53 -14.60 -17.71
N SER A 44 6.65 -13.78 -18.26
CA SER A 44 6.13 -12.57 -17.62
C SER A 44 4.61 -12.45 -17.82
N TYR A 45 4.00 -11.49 -17.12
CA TYR A 45 2.58 -11.21 -17.20
C TYR A 45 2.35 -9.78 -17.68
N GLY A 46 1.47 -9.60 -18.67
CA GLY A 46 0.90 -8.31 -19.04
C GLY A 46 -0.48 -8.17 -18.41
N MET A 47 -0.71 -7.12 -17.61
CA MET A 47 -1.99 -6.91 -16.94
C MET A 47 -2.57 -5.55 -17.32
N GLY A 48 -3.72 -5.56 -17.99
CA GLY A 48 -4.44 -4.37 -18.44
C GLY A 48 -5.54 -3.95 -17.44
N GLY A 49 -6.80 -4.13 -17.83
CA GLY A 49 -7.96 -3.65 -17.04
C GLY A 49 -8.01 -4.17 -15.60
N ALA A 50 -7.55 -5.40 -15.32
CA ALA A 50 -7.48 -5.90 -13.95
C ALA A 50 -6.50 -5.12 -13.05
N LEU A 51 -5.44 -4.53 -13.62
CA LEU A 51 -4.48 -3.71 -12.90
C LEU A 51 -5.00 -2.29 -12.65
N LEU A 52 -5.65 -1.70 -13.66
CA LEU A 52 -5.92 -0.26 -13.68
C LEU A 52 -7.40 0.12 -13.53
N GLN A 53 -8.34 -0.81 -13.71
CA GLN A 53 -9.78 -0.52 -13.83
C GLN A 53 -10.67 -1.39 -12.92
N GLN A 54 -10.27 -2.62 -12.59
CA GLN A 54 -11.05 -3.51 -11.71
C GLN A 54 -10.82 -3.27 -10.21
N ILE A 55 -10.13 -2.18 -9.87
CA ILE A 55 -10.00 -1.68 -8.50
C ILE A 55 -10.96 -0.51 -8.30
N ASN A 56 -11.47 -0.35 -7.07
CA ASN A 56 -12.33 0.77 -6.72
C ASN A 56 -11.94 1.34 -5.35
N ARG A 57 -12.58 2.45 -4.97
CA ARG A 57 -12.35 3.15 -3.69
C ARG A 57 -12.45 2.21 -2.48
N ASP A 58 -13.36 1.24 -2.53
CA ASP A 58 -13.64 0.32 -1.44
C ASP A 58 -12.65 -0.85 -1.36
N THR A 59 -11.87 -1.13 -2.41
CA THR A 59 -10.85 -2.20 -2.42
C THR A 59 -9.90 -2.10 -1.23
N LEU A 60 -9.45 -0.89 -0.89
CA LEU A 60 -8.64 -0.60 0.30
C LEU A 60 -9.41 0.23 1.35
N LYS A 61 -10.73 0.40 1.17
CA LYS A 61 -11.61 1.17 2.06
C LYS A 61 -11.14 2.62 2.30
N PHE A 62 -10.62 3.28 1.26
CA PHE A 62 -10.24 4.70 1.37
C PHE A 62 -11.45 5.57 1.71
N ALA A 63 -11.32 6.38 2.76
CA ALA A 63 -12.38 7.25 3.25
C ALA A 63 -11.80 8.49 3.94
N LEU A 64 -12.42 9.64 3.68
CA LEU A 64 -12.19 10.88 4.43
C LEU A 64 -13.30 11.04 5.46
N LYS A 65 -12.95 11.35 6.70
CA LYS A 65 -13.89 11.59 7.79
C LYS A 65 -13.41 12.73 8.66
N CYS A 66 -14.31 13.63 9.02
CA CYS A 66 -14.02 14.62 10.07
C CYS A 66 -13.83 13.87 11.40
N SER A 67 -12.67 14.06 12.03
CA SER A 67 -12.32 13.43 13.31
C SER A 67 -12.24 14.43 14.47
N ALA A 68 -12.09 15.72 14.21
CA ALA A 68 -12.08 16.77 15.22
C ALA A 68 -12.57 18.11 14.66
N ILE A 69 -13.06 18.98 15.54
CA ILE A 69 -13.45 20.36 15.23
C ILE A 69 -12.90 21.29 16.30
N ASP A 70 -12.36 22.43 15.88
CA ASP A 70 -12.01 23.53 16.78
C ASP A 70 -13.24 24.42 17.01
N ARG A 71 -13.57 24.67 18.27
CA ARG A 71 -14.61 25.60 18.70
C ARG A 71 -13.99 26.60 19.67
N ASN A 72 -13.69 27.79 19.17
CA ASN A 72 -13.10 28.89 19.95
C ASN A 72 -11.76 28.52 20.62
N GLY A 73 -10.86 27.89 19.87
CA GLY A 73 -9.53 27.48 20.36
C GLY A 73 -9.55 26.20 21.18
N LYS A 74 -10.66 25.44 21.17
CA LYS A 74 -10.81 24.17 21.87
C LYS A 74 -11.19 23.06 20.90
N TRP A 75 -10.33 22.06 20.82
CA TRP A 75 -10.57 20.86 20.02
C TRP A 75 -11.61 19.94 20.66
N HIS A 76 -12.51 19.43 19.82
CA HIS A 76 -13.52 18.45 20.18
C HIS A 76 -13.47 17.26 19.22
N ASN A 77 -13.49 16.04 19.77
CA ASN A 77 -13.50 14.82 18.98
C ASN A 77 -14.86 14.65 18.29
N VAL A 78 -14.83 14.38 16.99
CA VAL A 78 -16.00 14.10 16.16
C VAL A 78 -15.83 12.70 15.59
N TYR A 79 -16.87 11.87 15.67
CA TYR A 79 -16.83 10.55 15.08
C TYR A 79 -18.23 10.06 14.73
N LYS A 80 -18.30 9.11 13.80
CA LYS A 80 -19.50 8.37 13.49
C LYS A 80 -19.44 7.02 14.18
N ASN A 81 -20.55 6.59 14.78
CA ASN A 81 -20.72 5.24 15.29
C ASN A 81 -22.12 4.71 14.91
N PRO A 82 -22.30 4.18 13.68
CA PRO A 82 -23.60 3.73 13.22
C PRO A 82 -24.09 2.51 14.01
N LYS A 83 -25.33 2.57 14.54
CA LYS A 83 -25.92 1.44 15.28
C LYS A 83 -26.04 0.15 14.45
N THR A 84 -26.26 0.28 13.15
CA THR A 84 -26.54 -0.84 12.23
C THR A 84 -25.29 -1.42 11.58
N ASP A 85 -24.14 -0.74 11.67
CA ASP A 85 -22.89 -1.19 11.06
C ASP A 85 -21.67 -0.67 11.83
N PRO A 86 -21.23 -1.42 12.87
CA PRO A 86 -20.07 -1.06 13.67
C PRO A 86 -18.76 -0.97 12.85
N SER A 87 -18.67 -1.64 11.70
CA SER A 87 -17.47 -1.60 10.84
C SER A 87 -17.23 -0.23 10.21
N LYS A 88 -18.26 0.64 10.23
CA LYS A 88 -18.21 2.02 9.75
C LYS A 88 -17.95 3.04 10.86
N ALA A 89 -17.63 2.60 12.07
CA ALA A 89 -17.16 3.48 13.12
C ALA A 89 -15.88 4.23 12.67
N SER A 90 -15.74 5.49 13.09
CA SER A 90 -14.55 6.30 12.83
C SER A 90 -13.82 6.66 14.10
N LYS A 91 -12.51 6.88 13.99
CA LYS A 91 -11.73 7.44 15.11
C LYS A 91 -12.06 8.94 15.25
N GLY A 92 -12.29 9.38 16.49
CA GLY A 92 -12.39 10.80 16.83
C GLY A 92 -11.09 11.26 17.50
N GLY A 93 -10.70 12.52 17.26
CA GLY A 93 -9.44 13.09 17.70
C GLY A 93 -8.63 13.69 16.56
N ARG A 94 -7.52 14.34 16.93
CA ARG A 94 -6.39 14.63 16.03
C ARG A 94 -5.37 13.53 16.21
N PHE A 95 -4.61 13.17 15.17
CA PHE A 95 -3.74 11.99 15.23
C PHE A 95 -2.31 12.26 14.76
N ASN A 96 -1.37 11.56 15.37
CA ASN A 96 -0.03 11.29 14.83
C ASN A 96 0.00 9.85 14.26
N LEU A 97 0.88 9.59 13.31
CA LEU A 97 1.16 8.23 12.84
C LEU A 97 2.58 7.86 13.26
N ILE A 98 2.71 7.05 14.29
CA ILE A 98 4.02 6.66 14.83
C ILE A 98 4.59 5.52 14.00
N GLN A 99 5.82 5.68 13.55
CA GLN A 99 6.56 4.66 12.85
C GLN A 99 7.64 4.04 13.75
N ASN A 100 7.63 2.71 13.82
CA ASN A 100 8.64 1.90 14.50
C ASN A 100 9.18 0.84 13.53
N GLY A 101 10.28 1.14 12.86
CA GLY A 101 10.77 0.29 11.77
C GLY A 101 9.77 0.23 10.61
N LYS A 102 9.24 -0.96 10.32
CA LYS A 102 8.21 -1.18 9.28
C LYS A 102 6.77 -1.19 9.83
N GLU A 103 6.60 -0.98 11.14
CA GLU A 103 5.29 -0.96 11.80
C GLU A 103 4.79 0.47 12.01
N PHE A 104 3.47 0.62 11.97
CA PHE A 104 2.80 1.91 12.14
C PHE A 104 1.67 1.83 13.17
N ALA A 105 1.56 2.85 14.01
CA ALA A 105 0.49 2.99 14.99
C ALA A 105 -0.10 4.40 14.96
N THR A 106 -1.42 4.50 14.83
CA THR A 106 -2.12 5.78 15.00
C THR A 106 -2.28 6.10 16.48
N VAL A 107 -1.81 7.26 16.91
CA VAL A 107 -1.99 7.75 18.30
C VAL A 107 -2.65 9.12 18.29
N GLU A 108 -3.38 9.46 19.35
CA GLU A 108 -4.02 10.78 19.47
C GLU A 108 -2.98 11.87 19.79
N VAL A 109 -3.20 13.08 19.27
CA VAL A 109 -2.41 14.26 19.63
C VAL A 109 -2.81 14.71 21.02
N VAL A 110 -1.84 14.80 21.94
CA VAL A 110 -2.04 15.33 23.29
C VAL A 110 -1.79 16.84 23.27
N GLU A 111 -2.75 17.62 23.76
CA GLU A 111 -2.64 19.08 23.82
C GLU A 111 -1.44 19.51 24.68
N GLY A 112 -0.62 20.42 24.16
CA GLY A 112 0.60 20.89 24.83
C GLY A 112 1.81 19.94 24.75
N ALA A 113 1.65 18.73 24.22
CA ALA A 113 2.77 17.82 23.98
C ALA A 113 3.43 18.12 22.61
N PRO A 114 4.76 17.98 22.50
CA PRO A 114 5.43 18.06 21.20
C PRO A 114 5.00 16.90 20.29
N SER A 115 5.08 17.11 18.97
CA SER A 115 4.89 16.02 18.01
C SER A 115 5.98 14.95 18.22
N PRO A 116 5.62 13.65 18.24
CA PRO A 116 6.61 12.59 18.38
C PRO A 116 7.66 12.64 17.28
N SER A 117 8.94 12.43 17.63
CA SER A 117 10.06 12.50 16.68
C SER A 117 9.99 11.44 15.58
N ASN A 118 9.25 10.36 15.82
CA ASN A 118 8.97 9.28 14.86
C ASN A 118 7.56 9.35 14.27
N ASN A 119 6.94 10.52 14.26
CA ASN A 119 5.71 10.76 13.52
C ASN A 119 6.00 10.74 12.01
N ALA A 120 5.31 9.87 11.29
CA ALA A 120 5.41 9.70 9.84
C ALA A 120 4.49 10.64 9.06
N LEU A 121 3.64 11.43 9.75
CA LEU A 121 2.85 12.48 9.10
C LEU A 121 3.70 13.74 8.96
N GLU A 122 3.73 14.27 7.73
CA GLU A 122 4.40 15.52 7.39
C GLU A 122 3.40 16.48 6.74
N THR A 123 3.56 17.77 7.00
CA THR A 123 2.76 18.81 6.31
C THR A 123 3.26 18.94 4.87
N ILE A 124 2.43 18.54 3.90
CA ILE A 124 2.76 18.64 2.47
C ILE A 124 2.08 19.83 1.77
N LEU A 125 1.04 20.40 2.38
CA LEU A 125 0.26 21.51 1.87
C LEU A 125 -0.19 22.35 3.08
N GLU A 126 0.10 23.64 3.05
CA GLU A 126 -0.29 24.59 4.09
C GLU A 126 -0.72 25.90 3.43
N ASP A 127 -1.92 26.38 3.76
CA ASP A 127 -2.48 27.64 3.24
C ASP A 127 -2.36 27.80 1.71
N GLY A 128 -2.66 26.72 0.98
CA GLY A 128 -2.64 26.68 -0.48
C GLY A 128 -1.25 26.56 -1.10
N LYS A 129 -0.19 26.41 -0.29
CA LYS A 129 1.20 26.26 -0.76
C LYS A 129 1.65 24.82 -0.57
N VAL A 130 2.13 24.20 -1.66
CA VAL A 130 2.77 22.89 -1.60
C VAL A 130 4.13 23.06 -0.93
N LEU A 131 4.38 22.29 0.14
CA LEU A 131 5.60 22.33 0.93
C LEU A 131 6.58 21.20 0.60
N ARG A 132 6.11 20.18 -0.12
CA ARG A 132 6.89 18.99 -0.49
C ARG A 132 6.68 18.65 -1.95
N ASP A 133 7.77 18.70 -2.70
CA ASP A 133 7.88 18.08 -4.02
C ASP A 133 8.43 16.66 -3.89
N GLN A 134 7.97 15.76 -4.76
CA GLN A 134 8.41 14.37 -4.76
C GLN A 134 8.47 13.80 -6.17
N THR A 135 9.60 13.19 -6.51
CA THR A 135 9.77 12.54 -7.81
C THR A 135 9.25 11.11 -7.79
N LEU A 136 9.00 10.54 -8.97
CA LEU A 136 8.68 9.12 -9.10
C LEU A 136 9.81 8.22 -8.56
N ALA A 137 11.05 8.66 -8.65
CA ALA A 137 12.20 7.92 -8.11
C ALA A 137 12.15 7.87 -6.58
N ASP A 138 11.81 8.97 -5.92
CA ASP A 138 11.65 9.02 -4.45
C ASP A 138 10.53 8.09 -4.00
N VAL A 139 9.38 8.13 -4.68
CA VAL A 139 8.23 7.25 -4.40
C VAL A 139 8.63 5.78 -4.50
N ARG A 140 9.36 5.42 -5.57
CA ARG A 140 9.86 4.05 -5.76
C ARG A 140 10.85 3.65 -4.67
N SER A 141 11.78 4.53 -4.30
CA SER A 141 12.75 4.27 -3.24
C SER A 141 12.06 4.01 -1.90
N ILE A 142 11.05 4.82 -1.56
CA ILE A 142 10.26 4.63 -0.34
C ILE A 142 9.55 3.29 -0.40
N ALA A 143 8.80 2.99 -1.47
CA ALA A 143 8.08 1.74 -1.62
C ALA A 143 9.02 0.51 -1.48
N SER A 144 10.20 0.56 -2.10
CA SER A 144 11.22 -0.49 -1.99
C SER A 144 11.77 -0.66 -0.58
N SER A 145 11.90 0.41 0.23
CA SER A 145 12.35 0.29 1.62
C SER A 145 11.40 -0.53 2.51
N TYR A 146 10.11 -0.58 2.15
CA TYR A 146 9.12 -1.38 2.87
C TYR A 146 9.01 -2.81 2.36
N ASP A 147 9.56 -3.12 1.18
CA ASP A 147 9.51 -4.46 0.60
C ASP A 147 10.10 -5.49 1.57
N THR A 148 9.28 -6.46 1.96
CA THR A 148 9.66 -7.53 2.89
C THR A 148 10.22 -8.75 2.16
N TYR A 149 10.08 -8.82 0.84
CA TYR A 149 10.56 -9.95 0.03
C TYR A 149 12.06 -9.84 -0.30
N LEU A 150 12.65 -8.64 -0.29
CA LEU A 150 14.06 -8.42 -0.58
C LEU A 150 15.01 -8.73 0.59
N ASN A 151 14.50 -8.85 1.82
CA ASN A 151 15.31 -9.17 3.01
C ASN A 151 15.36 -10.67 3.33
N SER A 152 14.87 -11.52 2.42
CA SER A 152 14.85 -12.99 2.55
C SER A 152 15.95 -13.65 1.69
N ALA A 153 17.17 -13.10 1.74
CA ALA A 153 18.34 -13.66 1.07
C ALA A 153 19.31 -14.29 2.08
#